data_AF-R6EXC3-F1
#
_entry.id   AF-R6EXC3-F1
#
_cell.length_a   1.000
_cell.length_b   1.000
_cell.length_c   1.000
_cell.angle_alpha   90.00
_cell.angle_beta   90.00
_cell.angle_gamma   90.00
#
_symmetry.space_group_name_H-M   'P 1'
#
loop_
_entity.id
_entity.type
_entity.pdbx_description
1 polymer ?
#
loop_
_entity_poly.entity_id
_entity_poly.type
_entity_poly.pdbx_seq_one_letter_code
_entity_poly.pdbx_strand_id
1 'polypeptide(L)'
;MAETNKMLAILDNYLHDNPDEIAKEIAAEFRRRRMVFNYIAENKDDHCKNFSFIVNKDNENKWQWHLAPAYDLTHSTEGYNGEHATSVNNSAHPSIEDMVAVGVKNKMKEQRCRELYYEIEDIIKQ
;
A
#
# COMPACT_ATOMS: atom_id res chain seq x y z
N MET A 1 -12.87 19.62 -8.28
CA MET A 1 -13.11 18.22 -7.87
C MET A 1 -11.94 17.37 -8.35
N ALA A 2 -10.95 17.18 -7.50
CA ALA A 2 -9.92 16.13 -7.57
C ALA A 2 -8.97 16.37 -6.39
N GLU A 3 -9.46 16.20 -5.16
CA GLU A 3 -8.56 15.75 -4.10
C GLU A 3 -8.28 14.28 -4.40
N THR A 4 -7.44 14.04 -5.41
CA THR A 4 -6.96 12.70 -5.70
C THR A 4 -6.25 12.23 -4.44
N ASN A 5 -6.82 11.18 -3.84
CA ASN A 5 -6.36 10.51 -2.62
C ASN A 5 -4.85 10.25 -2.68
N LYS A 6 -4.08 11.24 -2.21
CA LYS A 6 -2.62 11.26 -2.14
C LYS A 6 -2.13 10.43 -0.96
N MET A 7 -2.76 9.29 -0.72
CA MET A 7 -2.37 8.37 0.35
C MET A 7 -0.92 7.91 0.13
N LEU A 8 -0.57 7.54 -1.11
CA LEU A 8 0.83 7.28 -1.51
C LEU A 8 1.76 8.48 -1.27
N ALA A 9 1.32 9.73 -1.50
CA ALA A 9 2.17 10.90 -1.31
C ALA A 9 2.35 11.29 0.18
N ILE A 10 1.31 11.13 1.00
CA ILE A 10 1.41 11.28 2.48
C ILE A 10 2.36 10.22 3.04
N LEU A 11 2.29 9.00 2.51
CA LEU A 11 3.15 7.88 2.87
C LEU A 11 4.60 8.05 2.38
N ASP A 12 4.80 8.65 1.21
CA ASP A 12 6.13 9.00 0.68
C ASP A 12 6.82 10.07 1.53
N ASN A 13 6.07 11.10 1.95
CA ASN A 13 6.58 12.13 2.85
C ASN A 13 7.00 11.54 4.21
N TYR A 14 6.21 10.61 4.77
CA TYR A 14 6.55 9.94 6.02
C TYR A 14 7.88 9.15 5.95
N LEU A 15 8.15 8.50 4.80
CA LEU A 15 9.41 7.79 4.56
C LEU A 15 10.61 8.71 4.39
N HIS A 16 10.39 9.96 3.96
CA HIS A 16 11.45 10.96 3.91
C HIS A 16 11.93 11.30 5.33
N ASP A 17 10.99 11.48 6.26
CA ASP A 17 11.26 12.00 7.61
C ASP A 17 11.76 10.96 8.62
N ASN A 18 11.64 9.64 8.34
CA ASN A 18 12.00 8.56 9.27
C ASN A 18 13.01 7.58 8.63
N PRO A 19 14.34 7.82 8.76
CA PRO A 19 15.38 7.22 7.91
C PRO A 19 15.76 5.76 8.14
N ASP A 20 15.13 5.03 9.07
CA ASP A 20 15.53 3.67 9.42
C ASP A 20 15.30 2.69 8.25
N GLU A 21 16.34 2.43 7.44
CA GLU A 21 16.21 1.83 6.10
C GLU A 21 15.56 0.44 6.11
N ILE A 22 15.78 -0.34 7.16
CA ILE A 22 15.19 -1.68 7.29
C ILE A 22 13.68 -1.58 7.56
N ALA A 23 13.25 -0.63 8.39
CA ALA A 23 11.85 -0.36 8.64
C ALA A 23 11.16 0.20 7.38
N LYS A 24 11.87 1.01 6.58
CA LYS A 24 11.37 1.51 5.29
C LYS A 24 11.12 0.39 4.30
N GLU A 25 12.04 -0.56 4.18
CA GLU A 25 11.96 -1.65 3.20
C GLU A 25 10.83 -2.62 3.54
N ILE A 26 10.76 -3.06 4.80
CA ILE A 26 9.67 -3.93 5.29
C ILE A 26 8.32 -3.23 5.20
N ALA A 27 8.22 -1.96 5.63
CA ALA A 27 6.97 -1.21 5.53
C ALA A 27 6.58 -0.94 4.07
N ALA A 28 7.53 -0.70 3.16
CA ALA A 28 7.24 -0.52 1.73
C ALA A 28 6.72 -1.81 1.09
N GLU A 29 7.33 -2.95 1.42
CA GLU A 29 6.90 -4.26 0.94
C GLU A 29 5.50 -4.63 1.46
N PHE A 30 5.27 -4.52 2.78
CA PHE A 30 3.96 -4.80 3.39
C PHE A 30 2.85 -3.86 2.86
N ARG A 31 3.16 -2.57 2.63
CA ARG A 31 2.19 -1.63 2.05
C ARG A 31 1.77 -2.03 0.64
N ARG A 32 2.72 -2.49 -0.19
CA ARG A 32 2.38 -2.93 -1.54
C ARG A 32 1.66 -4.24 -1.58
N ARG A 33 1.95 -5.16 -0.66
CA ARG A 33 1.12 -6.35 -0.48
C ARG A 33 -0.35 -5.97 -0.23
N ARG A 34 -0.61 -4.97 0.62
CA ARG A 34 -1.96 -4.48 0.89
C ARG A 34 -2.62 -3.81 -0.33
N MET A 35 -1.86 -3.03 -1.10
CA MET A 35 -2.34 -2.41 -2.34
C MET A 35 -2.76 -3.46 -3.37
N VAL A 36 -1.89 -4.43 -3.65
CA VAL A 36 -2.17 -5.53 -4.58
C VAL A 36 -3.34 -6.36 -4.07
N PHE A 37 -3.35 -6.70 -2.78
CA PHE A 37 -4.43 -7.44 -2.15
C PHE A 37 -5.78 -6.75 -2.30
N ASN A 38 -5.88 -5.46 -1.97
CA ASN A 38 -7.15 -4.74 -2.04
C ASN A 38 -7.72 -4.75 -3.46
N TYR A 39 -6.87 -4.58 -4.47
CA TYR A 39 -7.31 -4.62 -5.87
C TYR A 39 -7.78 -6.02 -6.30
N ILE A 40 -6.97 -7.06 -6.05
CA ILE A 40 -7.30 -8.43 -6.48
C ILE A 40 -8.49 -9.00 -5.69
N ALA A 41 -8.61 -8.68 -4.40
CA ALA A 41 -9.71 -9.12 -3.54
C ALA A 41 -11.00 -8.31 -3.71
N GLU A 42 -11.01 -7.31 -4.61
CA GLU A 42 -12.12 -6.37 -4.82
C GLU A 42 -12.55 -5.66 -3.52
N ASN A 43 -11.58 -5.32 -2.67
CA ASN A 43 -11.81 -4.42 -1.54
C ASN A 43 -11.75 -2.97 -2.03
N LYS A 44 -12.87 -2.45 -2.51
CA LYS A 44 -12.98 -1.06 -2.99
C LYS A 44 -13.11 -0.03 -1.88
N ASP A 45 -13.30 -0.45 -0.62
CA ASP A 45 -13.35 0.45 0.54
C ASP A 45 -11.97 0.68 1.16
N ASP A 46 -10.96 0.81 0.31
CA ASP A 46 -9.55 0.94 0.70
C ASP A 46 -9.14 2.37 1.05
N HIS A 47 -10.02 3.13 1.69
CA HIS A 47 -9.82 4.55 1.95
C HIS A 47 -8.72 4.82 2.99
N CYS A 48 -8.19 6.05 3.02
CA CYS A 48 -7.05 6.44 3.86
C CYS A 48 -7.22 6.17 5.37
N LYS A 49 -8.46 6.14 5.90
CA LYS A 49 -8.73 5.82 7.31
C LYS A 49 -8.54 4.34 7.67
N ASN A 50 -8.42 3.46 6.67
CA ASN A 50 -8.14 2.02 6.85
C ASN A 50 -6.64 1.72 6.95
N PHE A 51 -5.82 2.78 7.07
CA PHE A 51 -4.39 2.72 7.27
C PHE A 51 -4.04 3.48 8.54
N SER A 52 -3.42 2.78 9.48
CA SER A 52 -2.95 3.35 10.74
C SER A 52 -1.48 3.04 10.97
N PHE A 53 -0.90 3.77 11.90
CA PHE A 53 0.47 3.59 12.36
C PHE A 53 0.48 3.33 13.86
N ILE A 54 1.41 2.49 14.28
CA ILE A 54 1.76 2.27 15.69
C ILE A 54 3.06 3.03 15.93
N VAL A 55 3.14 3.75 17.04
CA VAL A 55 4.35 4.46 17.44
C VAL A 55 4.85 3.93 18.78
N ASN A 56 6.14 3.67 18.87
CA ASN A 56 6.84 3.27 20.08
C ASN A 56 8.18 4.01 20.17
N LYS A 57 8.79 4.00 21.36
CA LYS A 57 10.17 4.49 21.51
C LYS A 57 11.14 3.34 21.36
N ASP A 58 12.26 3.59 20.69
CA ASP A 58 13.40 2.67 20.71
C ASP A 58 14.21 2.78 22.02
N ASN A 59 15.28 1.98 22.10
CA ASN A 59 16.19 1.94 23.25
C ASN A 59 16.90 3.29 23.50
N GLU A 60 16.93 4.18 22.51
CA GLU A 60 17.52 5.52 22.59
C GLU A 60 16.46 6.61 22.83
N ASN A 61 15.23 6.22 23.21
CA ASN A 61 14.07 7.11 23.40
C ASN A 61 13.61 7.88 22.15
N LYS A 62 14.02 7.47 20.95
CA LYS A 62 13.55 8.07 19.71
C LYS A 62 12.23 7.43 19.30
N TRP A 63 11.33 8.23 18.75
CA TRP A 63 10.05 7.73 18.23
C TRP A 63 10.29 6.94 16.95
N GLN A 64 9.82 5.70 16.93
CA GLN A 64 9.79 4.81 15.79
C GLN A 64 8.33 4.58 15.44
N TRP A 65 7.95 4.76 14.17
CA TRP A 65 6.62 4.35 13.74
C TRP A 65 6.69 3.15 12.81
N HIS A 66 5.67 2.31 12.96
CA HIS A 66 5.45 1.11 12.18
C HIS A 66 4.06 1.19 11.58
N LEU A 67 3.90 0.66 10.37
CA LEU A 67 2.57 0.45 9.82
C LEU A 67 1.82 -0.52 10.75
N ALA A 68 0.58 -0.17 11.10
CA ALA A 68 -0.28 -1.06 11.84
C ALA A 68 -0.67 -2.29 10.98
N PRO A 69 -0.99 -3.43 11.60
CA PRO A 69 -1.47 -4.60 10.89
C PRO A 69 -2.65 -4.35 9.92
N ALA A 70 -2.84 -5.35 9.06
CA ALA A 70 -4.10 -5.69 8.39
C ALA A 70 -5.39 -5.39 9.19
N TYR A 71 -6.28 -4.48 8.80
CA TYR A 71 -7.64 -4.38 9.37
C TYR A 71 -8.62 -3.81 8.33
N ASP A 72 -9.91 -4.02 8.60
CA ASP A 72 -11.04 -3.66 7.72
C ASP A 72 -10.86 -4.16 6.27
N LEU A 73 -10.56 -5.45 6.16
CA LEU A 73 -10.40 -6.15 4.89
C LEU A 73 -11.73 -6.79 4.52
N THR A 74 -12.56 -6.03 3.81
CA THR A 74 -13.91 -6.44 3.43
C THR A 74 -14.02 -6.59 1.93
N HIS A 75 -14.61 -7.67 1.43
CA HIS A 75 -14.92 -7.81 0.01
C HIS A 75 -16.07 -6.85 -0.34
N SER A 76 -15.74 -5.77 -1.05
CA SER A 76 -16.62 -4.62 -1.28
C SER A 76 -16.62 -4.28 -2.76
N THR A 77 -17.44 -4.99 -3.53
CA THR A 77 -17.48 -4.90 -4.99
C THR A 77 -18.12 -3.62 -5.52
N GLU A 78 -18.97 -2.97 -4.73
CA GLU A 78 -19.72 -1.79 -5.16
C GLU A 78 -18.91 -0.50 -5.02
N GLY A 79 -18.05 -0.38 -4.00
CA GLY A 79 -17.22 0.80 -3.77
C GLY A 79 -17.99 2.13 -3.78
N TYR A 80 -17.27 3.23 -4.02
CA TYR A 80 -17.90 4.52 -4.30
C TYR A 80 -18.00 4.70 -5.83
N ASN A 81 -19.20 4.62 -6.38
CA ASN A 81 -19.46 4.60 -7.84
C ASN A 81 -18.77 3.46 -8.60
N GLY A 82 -18.59 2.29 -7.99
CA GLY A 82 -17.94 1.14 -8.63
C GLY A 82 -16.41 1.17 -8.58
N GLU A 83 -15.81 2.19 -7.98
CA GLU A 83 -14.36 2.41 -7.95
C GLU A 83 -13.74 2.18 -6.58
N HIS A 84 -12.45 1.84 -6.57
CA HIS A 84 -11.62 1.88 -5.37
C HIS A 84 -11.53 3.30 -4.82
N ALA A 85 -11.45 3.42 -3.50
CA ALA A 85 -11.17 4.68 -2.84
C ALA A 85 -9.74 5.17 -3.14
N THR A 86 -8.80 4.28 -3.45
CA THR A 86 -7.45 4.65 -3.88
C THR A 86 -7.19 4.37 -5.35
N SER A 87 -6.36 5.23 -5.97
CA SER A 87 -5.84 4.99 -7.32
C SER A 87 -4.38 4.53 -7.25
N VAL A 88 -3.98 3.73 -8.24
CA VAL A 88 -2.59 3.29 -8.40
C VAL A 88 -2.07 3.86 -9.70
N ASN A 89 -0.92 4.53 -9.64
CA ASN A 89 -0.32 5.22 -10.80
C ASN A 89 -1.28 6.19 -11.53
N ASN A 90 -2.18 6.87 -10.79
CA ASN A 90 -3.25 7.70 -11.34
C ASN A 90 -4.31 6.96 -12.17
N SER A 91 -4.38 5.63 -12.08
CA SER A 91 -5.42 4.80 -12.69
C SER A 91 -6.40 4.27 -11.64
N ALA A 92 -7.68 4.26 -11.99
CA ALA A 92 -8.74 3.58 -11.23
C ALA A 92 -8.81 2.08 -11.57
N HIS A 93 -8.24 1.69 -12.72
CA HIS A 93 -8.12 0.30 -13.17
C HIS A 93 -6.65 0.01 -13.48
N PRO A 94 -5.79 -0.09 -12.45
CA PRO A 94 -4.37 -0.32 -12.63
C PRO A 94 -4.08 -1.69 -13.24
N SER A 95 -3.18 -1.71 -14.21
CA SER A 95 -2.55 -2.93 -14.69
C SER A 95 -1.47 -3.41 -13.71
N ILE A 96 -0.98 -4.64 -13.90
CA ILE A 96 0.22 -5.11 -13.20
C ILE A 96 1.40 -4.16 -13.42
N GLU A 97 1.56 -3.61 -14.62
CA GLU A 97 2.65 -2.69 -14.95
C GLU A 97 2.54 -1.38 -14.17
N ASP A 98 1.33 -0.89 -13.88
CA ASP A 98 1.12 0.27 -13.01
C ASP A 98 1.57 -0.01 -11.58
N MET A 99 1.25 -1.19 -11.04
CA MET A 99 1.67 -1.60 -9.71
C MET A 99 3.18 -1.79 -9.63
N VAL A 100 3.80 -2.37 -10.67
CA VAL A 100 5.25 -2.53 -10.80
C VAL A 100 5.94 -1.17 -10.91
N ALA A 101 5.40 -0.23 -11.70
CA ALA A 101 5.95 1.11 -11.88
C ALA A 101 5.95 1.91 -10.56
N VAL A 102 4.84 1.89 -9.82
CA VAL A 102 4.77 2.44 -8.46
C VAL A 102 5.81 1.76 -7.57
N GLY A 103 6.05 0.47 -7.79
CA GLY A 103 6.99 -0.28 -7.00
C GLY A 103 8.47 0.07 -7.22
N VAL A 104 8.86 0.20 -8.48
CA VAL A 104 10.21 0.62 -8.89
C VAL A 104 10.48 2.06 -8.47
N LYS A 105 9.49 2.96 -8.63
CA LYS A 105 9.58 4.35 -8.15
C LYS A 105 9.88 4.43 -6.64
N ASN A 106 9.38 3.45 -5.89
CA ASN A 106 9.61 3.29 -4.46
C ASN A 106 10.79 2.37 -4.12
N LYS A 107 11.81 2.33 -4.99
CA LYS A 107 13.11 1.66 -4.78
C LYS A 107 13.08 0.14 -4.59
N MET A 108 12.00 -0.55 -4.98
CA MET A 108 12.03 -2.02 -5.01
C MET A 108 12.50 -2.53 -6.37
N LYS A 109 13.14 -3.70 -6.35
CA LYS A 109 13.50 -4.40 -7.58
C LYS A 109 12.23 -4.81 -8.33
N GLU A 110 12.20 -4.57 -9.63
CA GLU A 110 11.06 -4.93 -10.49
C GLU A 110 10.66 -6.39 -10.31
N GLN A 111 11.64 -7.29 -10.32
CA GLN A 111 11.44 -8.73 -10.11
C GLN A 111 10.65 -9.03 -8.83
N ARG A 112 10.99 -8.36 -7.71
CA ARG A 112 10.28 -8.55 -6.44
C ARG A 112 8.84 -8.04 -6.50
N CYS A 113 8.58 -6.94 -7.21
CA CYS A 113 7.22 -6.43 -7.42
C CYS A 113 6.34 -7.44 -8.17
N ARG A 114 6.88 -8.09 -9.20
CA ARG A 114 6.15 -9.12 -9.98
C ARG A 114 5.90 -10.37 -9.16
N GLU A 115 6.91 -10.86 -8.43
CA GLU A 115 6.77 -12.01 -7.53
C GLU A 115 5.66 -11.79 -6.51
N LEU A 116 5.64 -10.61 -5.86
CA LEU A 116 4.61 -10.26 -4.89
C LEU A 116 3.21 -10.20 -5.49
N TYR A 117 3.10 -9.69 -6.72
CA TYR A 117 1.81 -9.64 -7.41
C TYR A 117 1.26 -11.05 -7.62
N TYR A 118 2.06 -11.94 -8.21
CA TYR A 118 1.64 -13.30 -8.50
C TYR A 118 1.44 -14.16 -7.24
N GLU A 119 2.24 -13.94 -6.19
CA GLU A 119 2.06 -14.58 -4.87
C GLU A 119 0.65 -14.28 -4.32
N ILE A 120 0.22 -13.02 -4.38
CA ILE A 120 -1.08 -12.60 -3.86
C ILE A 120 -2.22 -13.05 -4.79
N GLU A 121 -2.02 -12.95 -6.10
CA GLU A 121 -2.99 -13.41 -7.09
C GLU A 121 -3.32 -14.90 -6.90
N ASP A 122 -2.29 -15.73 -6.74
CA ASP A 122 -2.43 -17.16 -6.53
C ASP A 122 -3.18 -17.46 -5.22
N ILE A 123 -2.85 -16.77 -4.13
CA ILE A 123 -3.51 -16.96 -2.83
C ILE A 123 -5.01 -16.61 -2.89
N ILE A 124 -5.39 -15.56 -3.61
CA ILE A 124 -6.79 -15.08 -3.65
C ILE A 124 -7.65 -15.91 -4.61
N LYS A 125 -7.07 -16.41 -5.70
CA LYS A 125 -7.81 -17.15 -6.74
C LYS A 125 -7.97 -18.65 -6.46
N GLN A 126 -7.43 -19.14 -5.35
CA GLN A 126 -7.67 -20.50 -4.84
C GLN A 126 -9.06 -20.64 -4.23
#